data_AF-Q9ZH16-F1
#
_entry.id   AF-Q9ZH16-F1
#
_cell.length_a   1.000
_cell.length_b   1.000
_cell.length_c   1.000
_cell.angle_alpha   90.00
_cell.angle_beta   90.00
_cell.angle_gamma   90.00
#
_symmetry.space_group_name_H-M   'P 1'
#
loop_
_entity.id
_entity.type
_entity.pdbx_description
1 polymer ?
#
loop_
_entity_poly.entity_id
_entity_poly.type
_entity_poly.pdbx_seq_one_letter_code
_entity_poly.pdbx_strand_id
1 'polypeptide(L)'
;MKTPAQVTSYIYELERVGLSVEEIKKAIIEFASNSKKTRFYFKDMEKAVQEKIPTAKAREIKKAASELVNEGTLIYFSTGSTTMYGLKERCASDEPQQ
;
A
#
# COMPACT_ATOMS: atom_id res chain seq x y z
N MET A 1 18.66 32.55 2.73
CA MET A 1 19.25 31.48 3.55
C MET A 1 18.19 30.95 4.50
N LYS A 2 17.95 29.63 4.53
CA LYS A 2 17.01 29.02 5.49
C LYS A 2 17.66 28.98 6.88
N THR A 3 16.88 29.21 7.94
CA THR A 3 17.40 29.19 9.32
C THR A 3 17.75 27.77 9.75
N PRO A 4 18.60 27.55 10.77
CA PRO A 4 18.92 26.21 11.26
C PRO A 4 17.67 25.38 11.62
N ALA A 5 16.65 25.99 12.23
CA ALA A 5 15.38 25.33 12.54
C ALA A 5 14.59 24.94 11.28
N GLN A 6 14.58 25.79 10.26
CA GLN A 6 13.95 25.50 8.96
C GLN A 6 14.74 24.48 8.16
N VAL A 7 16.07 24.43 8.29
CA VAL A 7 16.91 23.42 7.66
C VAL A 7 16.64 22.07 8.31
N THR A 8 16.60 21.99 9.64
CA THR A 8 16.26 20.76 10.36
C THR A 8 14.84 20.29 10.06
N SER A 9 13.83 21.18 10.05
CA SER A 9 12.45 20.78 9.68
C SER A 9 12.38 20.31 8.23
N TYR A 10 13.08 20.99 7.32
CA TYR A 10 13.11 20.63 5.90
C TYR A 10 13.89 19.34 5.64
N ILE A 11 14.96 19.05 6.40
CA ILE A 11 15.67 17.76 6.36
C ILE A 11 14.74 16.65 6.87
N TYR A 12 14.03 16.85 7.99
CA TYR A 12 13.05 15.87 8.48
C TYR A 12 11.81 15.73 7.58
N GLU A 13 11.40 16.79 6.87
CA GLU A 13 10.33 16.74 5.87
C GLU A 13 10.78 16.04 4.58
N LEU A 14 12.02 16.26 4.14
CA LEU A 14 12.60 15.58 2.97
C LEU A 14 12.88 14.10 3.24
N GLU A 15 13.37 13.73 4.43
CA GLU A 15 13.52 12.34 4.87
C GLU A 15 12.16 11.63 5.02
N ARG A 16 11.06 12.37 5.22
CA ARG A 16 9.71 11.80 5.39
C ARG A 16 8.90 11.56 4.10
N VAL A 17 9.24 12.20 2.98
CA VAL A 17 8.31 12.28 1.84
C VAL A 17 8.75 11.48 0.61
N GLY A 18 10.00 11.02 0.53
CA GLY A 18 10.51 10.38 -0.69
C GLY A 18 10.53 8.85 -0.74
N LEU A 19 10.49 8.16 0.40
CA LEU A 19 10.72 6.70 0.46
C LEU A 19 9.50 5.87 0.91
N SER A 20 8.56 6.41 1.70
CA SER A 20 7.61 5.55 2.42
C SER A 20 6.44 4.99 1.59
N VAL A 21 5.83 5.76 0.67
CA VAL A 21 4.62 5.29 -0.06
C VAL A 21 5.00 4.32 -1.18
N GLU A 22 5.98 4.66 -2.01
CA GLU A 22 6.47 3.80 -3.08
C GLU A 22 7.08 2.48 -2.57
N GLU A 23 7.78 2.49 -1.43
CA GLU A 23 8.26 1.24 -0.80
C GLU A 23 7.11 0.39 -0.27
N ILE A 24 6.10 1.02 0.34
CA ILE A 24 4.87 0.33 0.76
C ILE A 24 4.15 -0.26 -0.46
N LYS A 25 4.03 0.47 -1.58
CA LYS A 25 3.43 -0.06 -2.82
C LYS A 25 4.18 -1.29 -3.32
N LYS A 26 5.51 -1.24 -3.36
CA LYS A 26 6.37 -2.38 -3.73
C LYS A 26 6.15 -3.57 -2.80
N ALA A 27 6.13 -3.34 -1.49
CA ALA A 27 5.87 -4.39 -0.50
C ALA A 27 4.48 -5.03 -0.68
N ILE A 28 3.46 -4.22 -0.98
CA ILE A 28 2.11 -4.70 -1.28
C ILE A 28 2.10 -5.56 -2.54
N ILE A 29 2.72 -5.11 -3.64
CA ILE A 29 2.79 -5.87 -4.89
C ILE A 29 3.53 -7.19 -4.66
N GLU A 30 4.65 -7.16 -3.94
CA GLU A 30 5.43 -8.36 -3.68
C GLU A 30 4.65 -9.37 -2.81
N PHE A 31 3.94 -8.90 -1.79
CA PHE A 31 3.02 -9.74 -1.02
C PHE A 31 1.93 -10.33 -1.91
N ALA A 32 1.30 -9.51 -2.75
CA ALA A 32 0.21 -9.92 -3.60
C ALA A 32 0.64 -10.92 -4.69
N SER A 33 1.86 -10.78 -5.22
CA SER A 33 2.45 -11.72 -6.19
C SER A 33 2.78 -13.07 -5.56
N ASN A 34 3.27 -13.06 -4.31
CA ASN A 34 3.63 -14.28 -3.58
C ASN A 34 2.44 -14.92 -2.83
N SER A 35 1.30 -14.23 -2.74
CA SER A 35 0.11 -14.77 -2.08
C SER A 35 -0.43 -16.00 -2.80
N LYS A 36 -0.66 -17.08 -2.05
CA LYS A 36 -1.33 -18.29 -2.56
C LYS A 36 -2.76 -18.01 -3.03
N LYS A 37 -3.42 -17.01 -2.45
CA LYS A 37 -4.78 -16.59 -2.80
C LYS A 37 -4.74 -15.40 -3.76
N THR A 38 -5.65 -15.37 -4.72
CA THR A 38 -5.81 -14.24 -5.65
C THR A 38 -6.39 -13.01 -4.96
N ARG A 39 -7.23 -13.21 -3.93
CA ARG A 39 -7.79 -12.16 -3.07
C ARG A 39 -7.31 -12.32 -1.62
N PHE A 40 -7.02 -11.22 -0.95
CA PHE A 40 -6.49 -11.18 0.42
C PHE A 40 -7.10 -10.02 1.20
N TYR A 41 -7.21 -10.18 2.53
CA TYR A 41 -7.74 -9.14 3.40
C TYR A 41 -6.72 -8.03 3.64
N PHE A 42 -7.20 -6.81 3.89
CA PHE A 42 -6.34 -5.70 4.30
C PHE A 42 -5.40 -6.07 5.45
N LYS A 43 -5.90 -6.80 6.47
CA LYS A 43 -5.14 -7.15 7.67
C LYS A 43 -3.96 -8.09 7.39
N ASP A 44 -4.08 -8.96 6.38
CA ASP A 44 -3.00 -9.86 5.98
C ASP A 44 -1.91 -9.09 5.23
N MET A 45 -2.34 -8.21 4.32
CA MET A 45 -1.44 -7.30 3.60
C MET A 45 -0.73 -6.34 4.55
N GLU A 46 -1.44 -5.76 5.53
CA GLU A 46 -0.89 -4.86 6.54
C GLU A 46 0.25 -5.53 7.33
N LYS A 47 0.03 -6.76 7.81
CA LYS A 47 1.06 -7.52 8.52
C LYS A 47 2.27 -7.79 7.64
N ALA A 48 2.07 -8.25 6.41
CA ALA A 48 3.16 -8.55 5.49
C ALA A 48 4.00 -7.32 5.13
N VAL A 49 3.35 -6.16 5.00
CA VAL A 49 4.06 -4.88 4.79
C VAL A 49 4.83 -4.50 6.05
N GLN A 50 4.24 -4.64 7.24
CA GLN A 50 4.91 -4.30 8.51
C GLN A 50 6.07 -5.23 8.86
N GLU A 51 6.05 -6.49 8.41
CA GLU A 51 7.21 -7.39 8.54
C GLU A 51 8.44 -6.88 7.77
N LYS A 52 8.22 -6.18 6.64
CA LYS A 52 9.30 -5.58 5.83
C LYS A 52 9.61 -4.14 6.22
N ILE A 53 8.57 -3.40 6.60
CA ILE A 53 8.61 -1.98 6.93
C ILE A 53 7.91 -1.80 8.29
N PRO A 54 8.59 -2.10 9.41
CA PRO A 54 7.97 -2.07 10.76
C PRO A 54 7.41 -0.71 11.18
N THR A 55 7.85 0.36 10.52
CA THR A 55 7.40 1.73 10.75
C THR A 55 6.15 2.11 9.95
N ALA A 56 5.74 1.28 8.98
CA ALA A 56 4.60 1.55 8.10
C ALA A 56 3.30 1.55 8.88
N LYS A 57 2.61 2.69 8.86
CA LYS A 57 1.33 2.84 9.54
C LYS A 57 0.20 2.32 8.67
N ALA A 58 -0.83 1.75 9.30
CA ALA A 58 -2.05 1.29 8.64
C ALA A 58 -2.63 2.31 7.63
N ARG A 59 -2.59 3.60 7.99
CA ARG A 59 -3.07 4.70 7.13
C ARG A 59 -2.26 4.84 5.84
N GLU A 60 -0.94 4.69 5.92
CA GLU A 60 -0.04 4.79 4.76
C GLU A 60 -0.22 3.58 3.85
N ILE A 61 -0.38 2.38 4.44
CA ILE A 61 -0.68 1.15 3.71
C ILE A 61 -2.02 1.24 2.98
N LYS A 62 -3.08 1.77 3.64
CA LYS A 62 -4.36 2.03 2.97
C LYS A 62 -4.22 3.01 1.83
N LYS A 63 -3.49 4.11 2.04
CA LYS A 63 -3.27 5.12 1.00
C LYS A 63 -2.57 4.51 -0.22
N ALA A 64 -1.49 3.75 -0.01
CA ALA A 64 -0.76 3.06 -1.05
C ALA A 64 -1.64 2.02 -1.79
N ALA A 65 -2.44 1.23 -1.05
CA ALA A 65 -3.37 0.29 -1.65
C ALA A 65 -4.45 1.00 -2.50
N SER A 66 -5.01 2.11 -2.03
CA SER A 66 -5.95 2.93 -2.80
C SER A 66 -5.30 3.51 -4.06
N GLU A 67 -4.06 3.99 -3.98
CA GLU A 67 -3.32 4.46 -5.15
C GLU A 67 -3.11 3.33 -6.16
N LEU A 68 -2.72 2.13 -5.71
CA LEU A 68 -2.59 0.96 -6.59
C LEU A 68 -3.91 0.51 -7.21
N VAL A 69 -5.04 0.70 -6.53
CA VAL A 69 -6.38 0.46 -7.10
C VAL A 69 -6.70 1.49 -8.18
N ASN A 70 -6.42 2.78 -7.93
CA ASN A 70 -6.62 3.85 -8.91
C ASN A 70 -5.72 3.70 -10.14
N GLU A 71 -4.49 3.23 -9.94
CA GLU A 71 -3.54 2.88 -11.01
C GLU A 71 -3.98 1.62 -11.80
N GLY A 72 -4.95 0.86 -11.29
CA GLY A 72 -5.43 -0.38 -11.90
C GLY A 72 -4.51 -1.58 -11.67
N THR A 73 -3.52 -1.48 -10.78
CA THR A 73 -2.63 -2.58 -10.40
C THR A 73 -3.35 -3.55 -9.45
N LEU A 74 -4.09 -3.00 -8.49
CA LEU A 74 -4.93 -3.76 -7.57
C LEU A 74 -6.41 -3.61 -7.93
N ILE A 75 -7.17 -4.63 -7.54
CA ILE A 75 -8.63 -4.61 -7.53
C ILE A 75 -9.10 -4.60 -6.08
N TYR A 76 -10.05 -3.72 -5.79
CA TYR A 76 -10.76 -3.67 -4.53
C TYR A 76 -12.01 -4.55 -4.59
N PHE A 77 -12.24 -5.36 -3.55
CA PHE A 77 -13.45 -6.14 -3.38
C PHE A 77 -14.11 -5.80 -2.03
N SER A 78 -15.38 -5.41 -2.08
CA SER A 78 -16.20 -5.22 -0.88
C SER A 78 -16.82 -6.56 -0.47
N THR A 79 -16.52 -7.05 0.73
CA THR A 79 -17.13 -8.26 1.30
C THR A 79 -17.92 -7.91 2.55
N GLY A 80 -18.90 -7.01 2.39
CA GLY A 80 -19.79 -6.55 3.46
C GLY A 80 -19.03 -5.76 4.52
N SER A 81 -18.79 -6.36 5.69
CA SER A 81 -18.07 -5.73 6.82
C SER A 81 -16.54 -5.71 6.65
N THR A 82 -16.02 -6.36 5.61
CA THR A 82 -14.57 -6.52 5.38
C THR A 82 -14.16 -6.09 3.99
N THR A 83 -12.86 -5.83 3.85
CA THR A 83 -12.25 -5.28 2.65
C THR A 83 -11.18 -6.22 2.13
N MET A 84 -11.25 -6.58 0.86
CA MET A 84 -10.27 -7.43 0.21
C MET A 84 -9.63 -6.73 -0.99
N TYR A 85 -8.42 -7.15 -1.31
CA TYR A 85 -7.64 -6.68 -2.44
C TYR A 85 -7.13 -7.88 -3.24
N GLY A 86 -6.87 -7.69 -4.53
CA GLY A 86 -6.24 -8.69 -5.38
C GLY A 86 -5.45 -8.03 -6.51
N LEU A 87 -4.41 -8.71 -7.02
CA LEU A 87 -3.71 -8.22 -8.21
C LEU A 87 -4.59 -8.39 -9.44
N LYS A 88 -4.73 -7.31 -10.23
CA LYS A 88 -5.58 -7.32 -11.43
C LYS A 88 -5.22 -8.46 -12.38
N GLU A 89 -3.94 -8.66 -12.66
CA GLU A 89 -3.44 -9.71 -13.54
C GLU A 89 -3.79 -11.13 -13.08
N ARG A 90 -3.99 -11.32 -11.76
CA ARG A 90 -4.33 -12.61 -11.15
C ARG A 90 -5.84 -12.77 -10.89
N CYS A 91 -6.59 -11.68 -10.92
CA CYS A 91 -8.02 -11.61 -10.64
C CYS A 91 -8.89 -11.37 -11.88
N ALA A 92 -8.30 -11.25 -13.07
CA ALA A 92 -8.97 -10.82 -14.32
C ALA A 92 -10.19 -11.66 -14.74
N SER A 93 -10.42 -12.83 -14.16
CA SER A 93 -11.60 -13.67 -14.43
C SER A 93 -12.85 -13.28 -13.62
N ASP A 94 -12.71 -12.39 -12.63
CA ASP A 94 -13.79 -11.95 -11.75
C ASP A 94 -13.86 -10.41 -11.77
N GLU A 95 -14.53 -9.84 -12.78
CA GLU A 95 -14.71 -8.40 -12.90
C GLU A 95 -15.40 -7.80 -11.65
N PRO A 96 -14.88 -6.71 -11.07
CA PRO A 96 -15.68 -5.84 -10.24
C PRO A 96 -16.67 -5.14 -11.16
N GLN A 97 -17.95 -5.46 -11.01
CA GLN A 97 -19.00 -4.60 -11.54
C GLN A 97 -18.84 -3.23 -10.88
N GLN A 98 -18.44 -2.26 -11.67
CA GLN A 98 -18.34 -0.86 -11.28
C GLN A 98 -19.73 -0.23 -11.18
#